data_AF-A0A2E0HPT9-F1
#
_entry.id   AF-A0A2E0HPT9-F1
#
_cell.length_a   1.000
_cell.length_b   1.000
_cell.length_c   1.000
_cell.angle_alpha   90.00
_cell.angle_beta   90.00
_cell.angle_gamma   90.00
#
_symmetry.space_group_name_H-M   'P 1'
#
loop_
_entity.id
_entity.type
_entity.pdbx_description
1 polymer ?
#
loop_
_entity_poly.entity_id
_entity_poly.type
_entity_poly.pdbx_seq_one_letter_code
_entity_poly.pdbx_strand_id
1 'polypeptide(L)'
;MSTNTDYKTIPATEENLSLEHDIHRFDENPPKQLSERHPVIVDEIIGVACVGSLGTFSTRINISLEQEHPELGKNFQTKYFRFTEPGLVYWGHYGQSFKVQKIIKD
;
A
#
# COMPACT_ATOMS: atom_id res chain seq x y z
N MET A 1 -7.34 0.05 26.36
CA MET A 1 -8.68 0.31 25.83
C MET A 1 -8.66 -0.12 24.38
N SER A 2 -9.22 -1.28 24.06
CA SER A 2 -9.27 -1.77 22.68
C SER A 2 -10.56 -1.24 22.06
N THR A 3 -10.47 -0.17 21.28
CA THR A 3 -11.58 0.22 20.41
C THR A 3 -11.67 -0.84 19.33
N ASN A 4 -12.59 -1.78 19.51
CA ASN A 4 -12.90 -2.81 18.53
C ASN A 4 -13.67 -2.13 17.38
N THR A 5 -12.93 -1.44 16.53
CA THR A 5 -13.47 -0.86 15.30
C THR A 5 -13.46 -1.98 14.27
N ASP A 6 -14.61 -2.63 14.07
CA ASP A 6 -14.78 -3.61 13.00
C ASP A 6 -14.72 -2.88 11.66
N TYR A 7 -13.51 -2.73 11.12
CA TYR A 7 -13.31 -2.17 9.80
C TYR A 7 -13.91 -3.11 8.76
N LYS A 8 -14.76 -2.57 7.88
CA LYS A 8 -15.14 -3.27 6.66
C LYS A 8 -13.94 -3.25 5.72
N THR A 9 -13.51 -4.44 5.29
CA THR A 9 -12.32 -4.58 4.44
C THR A 9 -12.58 -5.47 3.24
N ILE A 10 -11.72 -5.31 2.24
CA ILE A 10 -11.59 -6.24 1.12
C ILE A 10 -10.11 -6.63 0.96
N PRO A 11 -9.80 -7.83 0.45
CA PRO A 11 -8.43 -8.19 0.13
C PRO A 11 -7.83 -7.20 -0.86
N ALA A 12 -6.63 -6.68 -0.55
CA ALA A 12 -6.00 -5.72 -1.43
C ALA A 12 -5.44 -6.39 -2.69
N THR A 13 -5.55 -5.69 -3.81
CA THR A 13 -4.93 -6.06 -5.08
C THR A 13 -4.05 -4.92 -5.53
N GLU A 14 -3.18 -5.16 -6.51
CA GLU A 14 -2.40 -4.09 -7.11
C GLU A 14 -3.32 -3.00 -7.67
N GLU A 15 -4.39 -3.40 -8.35
CA GLU A 15 -5.38 -2.49 -8.94
C GLU A 15 -6.12 -1.65 -7.88
N ASN A 16 -6.64 -2.28 -6.84
CA ASN A 16 -7.42 -1.54 -5.84
C ASN A 16 -6.56 -0.70 -4.88
N LEU A 17 -5.24 -0.89 -4.88
CA LEU A 17 -4.30 -0.01 -4.19
C LEU A 17 -3.61 1.01 -5.12
N SER A 18 -3.84 0.94 -6.42
CA SER A 18 -3.21 1.85 -7.38
C SER A 18 -3.76 3.26 -7.23
N LEU A 19 -2.87 4.24 -7.23
CA LEU A 19 -3.25 5.65 -7.26
C LEU A 19 -3.86 5.99 -8.63
N GLU A 20 -5.07 6.56 -8.64
CA GLU A 20 -5.72 7.02 -9.87
C GLU A 20 -4.96 8.19 -10.51
N HIS A 21 -4.55 9.15 -9.68
CA HIS A 21 -3.74 10.29 -10.06
C HIS A 21 -2.39 10.21 -9.34
N ASP A 22 -1.38 9.80 -10.06
CA ASP A 22 0.00 9.73 -9.60
C ASP A 22 0.90 10.58 -10.49
N ILE A 23 2.13 10.80 -10.05
CA ILE A 23 3.16 11.48 -10.81
C ILE A 23 4.30 10.53 -11.13
N HIS A 24 4.64 10.41 -12.40
CA HIS A 24 5.86 9.79 -12.86
C HIS A 24 6.90 10.88 -13.18
N ARG A 25 8.19 10.55 -13.01
CA ARG A 25 9.26 11.56 -13.14
C ARG A 25 9.32 12.27 -14.50
N PHE A 26 8.87 11.60 -15.56
CA PHE A 26 8.88 12.12 -16.94
C PHE A 26 7.55 12.75 -17.37
N ASP A 27 6.61 12.96 -16.44
CA ASP A 27 5.35 13.60 -16.79
C ASP A 27 5.59 15.05 -17.20
N GLU A 28 5.35 15.35 -18.48
CA GLU A 28 5.41 16.71 -19.02
C GLU A 28 4.25 17.57 -18.49
N ASN A 29 3.13 16.93 -18.16
CA ASN A 29 1.93 17.55 -17.61
C ASN A 29 1.45 16.74 -16.39
N PRO A 30 2.08 16.91 -15.21
CA PRO A 30 1.67 16.19 -14.02
C PRO A 30 0.24 16.56 -13.61
N PRO A 31 -0.51 15.64 -12.99
CA PRO A 31 -1.87 15.93 -12.54
C PRO A 31 -1.87 17.08 -11.52
N LYS A 32 -2.91 17.91 -11.57
CA LYS A 32 -3.05 19.06 -10.65
C LYS A 32 -3.30 18.64 -9.20
N GLN A 33 -3.81 17.43 -9.01
CA GLN A 33 -4.12 16.85 -7.71
C GLN A 33 -3.71 15.38 -7.71
N LEU A 34 -2.98 14.97 -6.68
CA LEU A 34 -2.57 13.58 -6.47
C LEU A 34 -3.65 12.83 -5.67
N SER A 35 -3.80 11.54 -5.96
CA SER A 35 -4.65 10.66 -5.18
C SER A 35 -4.09 10.45 -3.77
N GLU A 36 -4.98 10.36 -2.80
CA GLU A 36 -4.61 9.96 -1.44
C GLU A 36 -4.28 8.46 -1.40
N ARG A 37 -3.42 8.08 -0.45
CA ARG A 37 -3.15 6.67 -0.16
C ARG A 37 -4.39 6.02 0.47
N HIS A 38 -4.57 4.74 0.23
CA HIS A 38 -5.71 3.99 0.75
C HIS A 38 -5.48 3.57 2.20
N PRO A 39 -6.50 3.67 3.06
CA PRO A 39 -6.44 3.09 4.41
C PRO A 39 -6.38 1.56 4.31
N VAL A 40 -5.49 0.95 5.07
CA VAL A 40 -5.23 -0.50 5.04
C VAL A 40 -4.97 -1.06 6.44
N ILE A 41 -5.08 -2.38 6.53
CA ILE A 41 -4.54 -3.19 7.63
C ILE A 41 -3.47 -4.10 7.04
N VAL A 42 -2.24 -4.00 7.52
CA VAL A 42 -1.08 -4.81 7.10
C VAL A 42 -0.63 -5.65 8.28
N ASP A 43 -0.72 -6.97 8.16
CA ASP A 43 -0.43 -7.91 9.26
C ASP A 43 -0.99 -7.42 10.61
N GLU A 44 -2.30 -7.10 10.59
CA GLU A 44 -3.08 -6.61 11.75
C GLU A 44 -2.75 -5.17 12.23
N ILE A 45 -1.81 -4.48 11.57
CA ILE A 45 -1.43 -3.10 11.88
C ILE A 45 -2.13 -2.13 10.92
N ILE A 46 -2.84 -1.15 11.49
CA ILE A 46 -3.50 -0.08 10.73
C ILE A 46 -2.45 0.83 10.09
N GLY A 47 -2.75 1.28 8.88
CA GLY A 47 -1.93 2.26 8.18
C GLY A 47 -2.57 2.75 6.89
N VAL A 48 -1.71 3.28 6.01
CA VAL A 48 -2.07 3.69 4.66
C VAL A 48 -1.09 3.11 3.66
N ALA A 49 -1.59 2.70 2.51
CA ALA A 49 -0.76 2.14 1.44
C ALA A 49 -1.25 2.56 0.05
N CYS A 50 -0.36 2.46 -0.93
CA CYS A 50 -0.68 2.65 -2.33
C CYS A 50 0.30 1.91 -3.23
N VAL A 51 -0.10 1.73 -4.48
CA VAL A 51 0.75 1.34 -5.59
C VAL A 51 0.88 2.53 -6.55
N GLY A 52 2.12 2.92 -6.85
CA GLY A 52 2.39 4.05 -7.70
C GLY A 52 3.89 4.30 -7.91
N SER A 53 4.19 5.17 -8.86
CA SER A 53 5.50 5.74 -9.12
C SER A 53 5.92 6.78 -8.08
N LEU A 54 4.99 7.55 -7.49
CA LEU A 54 5.28 8.49 -6.39
C LEU A 54 6.39 9.48 -6.72
N GLY A 55 6.40 10.02 -7.94
CA GLY A 55 7.41 10.96 -8.46
C GLY A 55 8.73 10.33 -8.87
N THR A 56 8.82 9.00 -8.85
CA THR A 56 10.01 8.26 -9.25
C THR A 56 9.85 7.62 -10.64
N PHE A 57 10.80 6.76 -11.03
CA PHE A 57 10.84 6.11 -12.36
C PHE A 57 10.10 4.77 -12.46
N SER A 58 9.56 4.24 -11.37
CA SER A 58 9.03 2.87 -11.37
C SER A 58 7.89 2.72 -10.39
N THR A 59 6.92 1.88 -10.74
CA THR A 59 5.86 1.50 -9.81
C THR A 59 6.44 0.82 -8.58
N ARG A 60 5.92 1.18 -7.42
CA ARG A 60 6.27 0.68 -6.09
C ARG A 60 5.01 0.48 -5.29
N ILE A 61 5.08 -0.44 -4.33
CA ILE A 61 4.19 -0.41 -3.19
C ILE A 61 4.82 0.48 -2.11
N ASN A 62 4.02 1.36 -1.52
CA ASN A 62 4.42 2.23 -0.42
C ASN A 62 3.43 2.06 0.73
N ILE A 63 3.95 1.91 1.95
CA ILE A 63 3.20 1.61 3.16
C ILE A 63 3.71 2.50 4.30
N SER A 64 2.79 3.12 5.02
CA SER A 64 3.06 3.78 6.31
C SER A 64 2.13 3.20 7.36
N LEU A 65 2.68 2.72 8.47
CA LEU A 65 1.95 2.05 9.54
C LEU A 65 1.89 2.93 10.79
N GLU A 66 0.82 2.78 11.57
CA GLU A 66 0.68 3.48 12.86
C GLU A 66 1.68 2.96 13.90
N GLN A 67 2.01 1.67 13.82
CA GLN A 67 2.94 0.96 14.69
C GLN A 67 4.09 0.36 13.86
N GLU A 68 5.22 0.09 14.52
CA GLU A 68 6.38 -0.50 13.85
C GLU A 68 6.14 -1.99 13.56
N HIS A 69 6.24 -2.38 12.28
CA HIS A 69 6.20 -3.77 11.86
C HIS A 69 7.60 -4.41 11.95
N PRO A 70 7.75 -5.64 12.45
CA PRO A 70 9.05 -6.28 12.65
C PRO A 70 9.90 -6.37 11.37
N GLU A 71 9.27 -6.54 10.20
CA GLU A 71 9.98 -6.64 8.91
C GLU A 71 9.91 -5.37 8.05
N LEU A 72 8.86 -4.57 8.19
CA LEU A 72 8.59 -3.44 7.28
C LEU A 72 9.00 -2.11 7.93
N GLY A 73 9.25 -2.11 9.25
CA GLY A 73 9.40 -0.89 10.03
C GLY A 73 8.09 -0.09 10.06
N LYS A 74 8.21 1.22 10.34
CA LYS A 74 7.07 2.15 10.31
C LYS A 74 6.73 2.65 8.90
N ASN A 75 7.72 2.72 8.02
CA ASN A 75 7.57 3.15 6.64
C ASN A 75 8.32 2.18 5.72
N PHE A 76 7.63 1.66 4.73
CA PHE A 76 8.16 0.68 3.79
C PHE A 76 7.85 1.10 2.36
N GLN A 77 8.82 0.88 1.46
CA GLN A 77 8.60 1.00 0.04
C GLN A 77 9.52 0.08 -0.74
N THR A 78 8.99 -0.52 -1.81
CA THR A 78 9.82 -1.31 -2.72
C THR A 78 9.19 -1.38 -4.10
N LYS A 79 10.04 -1.50 -5.12
CA LYS A 79 9.63 -1.83 -6.50
C LYS A 79 9.60 -3.34 -6.76
N TYR A 80 10.13 -4.13 -5.82
CA TYR A 80 10.18 -5.59 -5.91
C TYR A 80 9.04 -6.13 -5.05
N PHE A 81 7.83 -6.06 -5.57
CA PHE A 81 6.64 -6.63 -4.94
C PHE A 81 5.80 -7.40 -5.95
N ARG A 82 4.98 -8.33 -5.47
CA ARG A 82 4.02 -9.06 -6.28
C ARG A 82 2.84 -9.48 -5.42
N PHE A 83 1.63 -9.16 -5.88
CA PHE A 83 0.42 -9.80 -5.38
C PHE A 83 0.31 -11.19 -5.99
N THR A 84 0.41 -12.25 -5.18
CA THR A 84 0.26 -13.64 -5.66
C THR A 84 -1.21 -14.08 -5.62
N GLU A 85 -1.96 -13.55 -4.67
CA GLU A 85 -3.40 -13.68 -4.53
C GLU A 85 -3.94 -12.41 -3.84
N PRO A 86 -5.24 -12.11 -3.94
CA PRO A 86 -5.82 -10.96 -3.26
C PRO A 86 -5.50 -10.96 -1.76
N GLY A 87 -4.87 -9.90 -1.29
CA GLY A 87 -4.50 -9.69 0.10
C GLY A 87 -3.16 -10.28 0.54
N LEU A 88 -2.39 -10.92 -0.35
CA LEU A 88 -1.05 -11.44 -0.05
C LEU A 88 -0.01 -10.83 -0.98
N VAL A 89 0.98 -10.15 -0.39
CA VAL A 89 2.07 -9.51 -1.13
C VAL A 89 3.39 -10.17 -0.76
N TYR A 90 4.09 -10.67 -1.77
CA TYR A 90 5.50 -11.03 -1.65
C TYR A 90 6.37 -9.84 -2.01
N TRP A 91 7.53 -9.70 -1.36
CA TRP A 91 8.45 -8.62 -1.63
C TRP A 91 9.92 -9.04 -1.52
N GLY A 92 10.79 -8.23 -2.13
CA GLY A 92 12.22 -8.48 -2.15
C GLY A 92 12.59 -9.71 -2.97
N HIS A 93 13.59 -10.45 -2.50
CA HIS A 93 14.17 -11.58 -3.23
C HIS A 93 14.28 -12.86 -2.37
N TYR A 94 13.87 -12.81 -1.10
CA TYR A 94 14.06 -13.91 -0.15
C TYR A 94 12.75 -14.53 0.33
N GLY A 95 11.67 -14.35 -0.42
CA GLY A 95 10.36 -14.97 -0.13
C GLY A 95 9.60 -14.32 1.02
N GLN A 96 9.98 -13.11 1.44
CA GLN A 96 9.22 -12.36 2.45
C GLN A 96 7.82 -12.01 1.92
N SER A 97 6.85 -11.96 2.84
CA SER A 97 5.47 -11.62 2.51
C SER A 97 4.75 -10.97 3.67
N PHE A 98 3.73 -10.17 3.37
CA PHE A 98 2.78 -9.64 4.33
C PHE A 98 1.35 -9.76 3.79
N LYS A 99 0.38 -9.84 4.70
CA LYS A 99 -1.04 -9.73 4.35
C LYS A 99 -1.48 -8.28 4.37
N VAL A 100 -2.34 -7.90 3.45
CA VAL A 100 -2.88 -6.54 3.35
C VAL A 100 -4.37 -6.56 3.01
N GLN A 101 -5.14 -5.81 3.79
CA GLN A 101 -6.57 -5.60 3.59
C GLN A 101 -6.82 -4.12 3.35
N LYS A 102 -7.56 -3.78 2.29
CA LYS A 102 -7.99 -2.39 2.04
C LYS A 102 -9.23 -2.12 2.86
N ILE A 103 -9.19 -1.06 3.67
CA ILE A 103 -10.36 -0.57 4.42
C ILE A 103 -11.27 0.15 3.43
N ILE A 104 -12.55 -0.22 3.44
CA ILE A 104 -13.58 0.43 2.63
C ILE A 104 -14.52 1.22 3.54
N LYS A 105 -14.89 2.42 3.10
CA LYS A 105 -15.96 3.20 3.72
C LYS A 105 -17.27 2.76 3.05
N ASP A 106 -18.32 2.58 3.85
CA ASP A 106 -19.68 2.39 3.34
C ASP A 106 -20.19 3.63 2.59
#